data_AF-A0A843MH96-F1
#
_entry.id   AF-A0A843MH96-F1
#
_cell.length_a   1.000
_cell.length_b   1.000
_cell.length_c   1.000
_cell.angle_alpha   90.00
_cell.angle_beta   90.00
_cell.angle_gamma   90.00
#
_symmetry.space_group_name_H-M   'P 1'
#
loop_
_entity.id
_entity.type
_entity.pdbx_description
1 polymer ?
#
loop_
_entity_poly.entity_id
_entity_poly.type
_entity_poly.pdbx_seq_one_letter_code
_entity_poly.pdbx_strand_id
1 'polypeptide(L)'
;LKAPVFIERVSLATPLKIRLAKYAIKQALTIQKEGKGYSFVEILSPCPTNLKQDAKGVQDFLENQMEKEFPVKNFRNELKDRKPIIRPENDYTIDSLDKIFNVDRSGDSAYCESTGMEPVTIKVTGFGGQGVLSAGLTIAQAACSEGKHVSWYPSYGPEQRGGSSNCSIVISDETIGTPVVEDIDILIALNKPSLEKFAKDVKENGTIIYDSRIGDVEVDKNINIIKVPSIEIAEKFGNTRTANTALIGVLMELKKTLAPESYENAIKHMFASKPKVIDVNIDVLKAGAQWVKDNS
;
A
#
# COMPACT_ATOMS: atom_id res chain seq x y z
N LEU A 1 21.77 -6.92 -26.85
CA LEU A 1 21.90 -5.67 -26.05
C LEU A 1 23.32 -5.12 -26.18
N LYS A 2 23.48 -3.82 -26.51
CA LYS A 2 24.77 -3.08 -26.57
C LYS A 2 25.33 -2.72 -25.18
N ALA A 3 24.80 -3.30 -24.12
CA ALA A 3 25.18 -3.13 -22.73
C ALA A 3 25.15 -4.52 -22.05
N PRO A 4 25.85 -4.73 -20.92
CA PRO A 4 26.80 -3.83 -20.25
C PRO A 4 28.05 -3.50 -21.10
N VAL A 5 28.77 -2.43 -20.78
CA VAL A 5 30.06 -2.02 -21.39
C VAL A 5 31.23 -2.77 -20.75
N PHE A 6 31.07 -3.14 -19.48
CA PHE A 6 32.05 -3.90 -18.71
C PHE A 6 31.35 -4.93 -17.86
N ILE A 7 31.86 -6.16 -17.89
CA ILE A 7 31.39 -7.30 -17.11
C ILE A 7 32.61 -8.05 -16.62
N GLU A 8 32.80 -8.09 -15.30
CA GLU A 8 33.89 -8.85 -14.71
C GLU A 8 33.42 -9.54 -13.43
N ARG A 9 33.74 -10.83 -13.31
CA ARG A 9 33.64 -11.54 -12.04
C ARG A 9 35.00 -11.56 -11.39
N VAL A 10 35.06 -11.17 -10.13
CA VAL A 10 36.25 -11.13 -9.29
C VAL A 10 36.02 -11.91 -8.00
N SER A 11 37.10 -12.19 -7.28
CA SER A 11 37.08 -12.93 -6.02
C SER A 11 37.81 -12.15 -4.94
N LEU A 12 37.40 -12.32 -3.68
CA LEU A 12 38.08 -11.76 -2.51
C LEU A 12 38.90 -12.81 -1.75
N ALA A 13 39.15 -13.99 -2.34
CA ALA A 13 39.80 -15.10 -1.66
C ALA A 13 41.22 -14.76 -1.15
N THR A 14 41.99 -13.98 -1.90
CA THR A 14 43.39 -13.67 -1.57
C THR A 14 43.70 -12.18 -1.65
N PRO A 15 44.75 -11.67 -0.97
CA PRO A 15 45.18 -10.28 -1.09
C PRO A 15 45.42 -9.83 -2.53
N LEU A 16 45.92 -10.71 -3.41
CA LEU A 16 46.08 -10.43 -4.83
C LEU A 16 44.73 -10.24 -5.52
N LYS A 17 43.78 -11.16 -5.29
CA LYS A 17 42.44 -11.10 -5.87
C LYS A 17 41.62 -9.90 -5.35
N ILE A 18 41.81 -9.50 -4.09
CA ILE A 18 41.25 -8.26 -3.54
C ILE A 18 41.75 -7.03 -4.32
N ARG A 19 43.02 -6.97 -4.73
CA ARG A 19 43.54 -5.88 -5.57
C ARG A 19 42.89 -5.88 -6.96
N LEU A 20 42.70 -7.05 -7.55
CA LEU A 20 41.99 -7.19 -8.84
C LEU A 20 40.53 -6.75 -8.71
N ALA A 21 39.85 -7.09 -7.62
CA ALA A 21 38.49 -6.64 -7.34
C ALA A 21 38.41 -5.10 -7.24
N LYS A 22 39.36 -4.47 -6.53
CA LYS A 22 39.46 -3.00 -6.50
C LYS A 22 39.63 -2.39 -7.89
N TYR A 23 40.44 -3.01 -8.75
CA TYR A 23 40.61 -2.57 -10.13
C TYR A 23 39.31 -2.68 -10.93
N ALA A 24 38.61 -3.83 -10.87
CA ALA A 24 37.35 -4.04 -11.56
C ALA A 24 36.27 -3.04 -11.12
N ILE A 25 36.14 -2.79 -9.81
CA ILE A 25 35.22 -1.77 -9.27
C ILE A 25 35.57 -0.37 -9.79
N LYS A 26 36.86 0.00 -9.78
CA LYS A 26 37.31 1.30 -10.29
C LYS A 26 36.98 1.48 -11.77
N GLN A 27 37.17 0.44 -12.58
CA GLN A 27 36.82 0.45 -14.00
C GLN A 27 35.31 0.64 -14.20
N ALA A 28 34.50 -0.10 -13.46
CA ALA A 28 33.03 0.02 -13.50
C ALA A 28 32.55 1.44 -13.15
N LEU A 29 33.09 2.04 -12.09
CA LEU A 29 32.77 3.41 -11.70
C LEU A 29 33.24 4.44 -12.73
N THR A 30 34.41 4.21 -13.35
CA THR A 30 34.93 5.10 -14.40
C THR A 30 33.98 5.13 -15.61
N ILE A 31 33.42 3.98 -16.01
CA ILE A 31 32.44 3.88 -17.10
C ILE A 31 31.19 4.71 -16.81
N GLN A 32 30.70 4.66 -15.57
CA GLN A 32 29.53 5.42 -15.16
C GLN A 32 29.83 6.91 -15.12
N LYS A 33 30.97 7.30 -14.54
CA LYS A 33 31.42 8.70 -14.46
C LYS A 33 31.61 9.32 -15.85
N GLU A 34 32.16 8.57 -16.79
CA GLU A 34 32.36 9.01 -18.17
C GLU A 34 31.10 8.90 -19.03
N GLY A 35 29.96 8.49 -18.46
CA GLY A 35 28.70 8.34 -19.19
C GLY A 35 28.72 7.27 -20.28
N LYS A 36 29.72 6.37 -20.29
CA LYS A 36 29.91 5.36 -21.36
C LYS A 36 28.86 4.26 -21.32
N GLY A 37 28.21 4.05 -20.17
CA GLY A 37 27.04 3.17 -20.05
C GLY A 37 27.00 2.41 -18.73
N TYR A 38 26.37 1.25 -18.77
CA TYR A 38 26.21 0.36 -17.62
C TYR A 38 27.38 -0.62 -17.49
N SER A 39 27.78 -0.91 -16.25
CA SER A 39 28.84 -1.85 -15.89
C SER A 39 28.33 -2.86 -14.87
N PHE A 40 28.76 -4.11 -14.94
CA PHE A 40 28.40 -5.15 -13.98
C PHE A 40 29.67 -5.77 -13.39
N VAL A 41 29.76 -5.80 -12.06
CA VAL A 41 30.87 -6.45 -11.35
C VAL A 41 30.28 -7.41 -10.35
N GLU A 42 30.60 -8.68 -10.51
CA GLU A 42 30.21 -9.74 -9.58
C GLU A 42 31.40 -10.09 -8.70
N ILE A 43 31.19 -10.18 -7.38
CA ILE A 43 32.26 -10.38 -6.41
C ILE A 43 31.95 -11.63 -5.60
N LEU A 44 32.80 -12.65 -5.74
CA LEU A 44 32.78 -13.80 -4.84
C LEU A 44 33.41 -13.38 -3.51
N SER A 45 32.56 -13.20 -2.50
CA SER A 45 32.96 -12.73 -1.17
C SER A 45 32.83 -13.84 -0.14
N PRO A 46 33.78 -13.94 0.81
CA PRO A 46 33.63 -14.82 1.96
C PRO A 46 32.51 -14.35 2.90
N CYS A 47 31.76 -15.29 3.49
CA CYS A 47 30.90 -15.05 4.64
C CYS A 47 31.22 -16.07 5.76
N PRO A 48 32.17 -15.74 6.66
CA PRO A 48 32.66 -16.71 7.65
C PRO A 48 31.59 -17.16 8.65
N THR A 49 30.64 -16.28 8.99
CA THR A 49 29.59 -16.53 9.99
C THR A 49 28.69 -17.71 9.62
N ASN A 50 28.31 -17.84 8.35
CA ASN A 50 27.42 -18.91 7.90
C ASN A 50 28.18 -20.21 7.59
N LEU A 51 29.46 -20.12 7.20
CA LEU A 51 30.29 -21.27 6.84
C LEU A 51 30.96 -21.95 8.03
N LYS A 52 31.01 -21.31 9.21
CA LYS A 52 31.67 -21.82 10.43
C LYS A 52 33.12 -22.27 10.17
N GLN A 53 33.84 -21.55 9.31
CA GLN A 53 35.21 -21.83 8.91
C GLN A 53 36.16 -20.71 9.38
N ASP A 54 37.43 -21.04 9.54
CA ASP A 54 38.51 -20.07 9.78
C ASP A 54 38.90 -19.34 8.48
N ALA A 55 39.77 -18.33 8.58
CA ALA A 55 40.14 -17.51 7.43
C ALA A 55 40.73 -18.31 6.27
N LYS A 56 41.51 -19.36 6.58
CA LYS A 56 42.11 -20.24 5.58
C LYS A 56 41.06 -21.15 4.92
N GLY A 57 40.19 -21.78 5.71
CA GLY A 57 39.13 -22.64 5.19
C GLY A 57 38.16 -21.90 4.27
N VAL A 58 37.86 -20.64 4.58
CA VAL A 58 37.01 -19.79 3.74
C VAL A 58 37.70 -19.40 2.43
N GLN A 59 39.01 -19.10 2.47
CA GLN A 59 39.80 -18.88 1.26
C GLN A 59 39.81 -20.14 0.39
N ASP A 60 40.12 -21.31 0.97
CA ASP A 60 40.18 -22.58 0.25
C ASP A 60 38.81 -22.93 -0.37
N PHE A 61 37.71 -22.62 0.32
CA PHE A 61 36.35 -22.80 -0.22
C PHE A 61 36.09 -21.92 -1.45
N LEU A 62 36.48 -20.63 -1.39
CA LEU A 62 36.34 -19.73 -2.53
C LEU A 62 37.14 -20.22 -3.74
N GLU A 63 38.41 -20.57 -3.55
CA GLU A 63 39.31 -20.96 -4.65
C GLU A 63 38.95 -22.34 -5.23
N ASN A 64 38.67 -23.33 -4.37
CA ASN A 64 38.52 -24.71 -4.82
C ASN A 64 37.08 -25.09 -5.18
N GLN A 65 36.08 -24.36 -4.69
CA GLN A 65 34.67 -24.64 -4.96
C GLN A 65 33.99 -23.49 -5.71
N MET A 66 33.92 -22.29 -5.11
CA MET A 66 33.13 -21.19 -5.69
C MET A 66 33.68 -20.72 -7.03
N GLU A 67 34.99 -20.58 -7.19
CA GLU A 67 35.60 -20.14 -8.46
C GLU A 67 35.49 -21.21 -9.56
N LYS A 68 35.34 -22.49 -9.19
CA LYS A 68 35.09 -23.57 -10.14
C LYS A 68 33.67 -23.51 -10.69
N GLU A 69 32.69 -23.28 -9.82
CA GLU A 69 31.28 -23.12 -10.20
C GLU A 69 31.02 -21.76 -10.88
N PHE A 70 31.67 -20.71 -10.41
CA PHE A 70 31.56 -19.33 -10.87
C PHE A 70 32.91 -18.79 -11.35
N PRO A 71 33.34 -19.11 -12.59
CA PRO A 71 34.66 -18.72 -13.10
C PRO A 71 34.91 -17.22 -13.02
N VAL A 72 36.01 -16.85 -12.36
CA VAL A 72 36.53 -15.47 -12.26
C VAL A 72 37.18 -15.12 -13.60
N LYS A 73 36.59 -14.17 -14.32
CA LYS A 73 37.11 -13.65 -15.60
C LYS A 73 36.46 -12.33 -15.98
N ASN A 74 37.13 -11.60 -16.87
CA ASN A 74 36.52 -10.49 -17.60
C ASN A 74 35.69 -11.07 -18.77
N PHE A 75 34.38 -10.87 -18.72
CA PHE A 75 33.45 -11.32 -19.75
C PHE A 75 33.26 -10.27 -20.85
N ARG A 76 33.49 -8.99 -20.52
CA ARG A 76 33.39 -7.89 -21.47
C ARG A 76 34.15 -6.67 -20.94
N ASN A 77 34.90 -6.02 -21.83
CA ASN A 77 35.55 -4.74 -21.56
C ASN A 77 35.65 -3.89 -22.83
N GLU A 78 34.67 -3.02 -23.04
CA GLU A 78 34.60 -2.11 -24.19
C GLU A 78 34.94 -0.66 -23.80
N LEU A 79 35.68 -0.46 -22.70
CA LEU A 79 35.95 0.88 -22.13
C LEU A 79 36.63 1.84 -23.13
N LYS A 80 37.51 1.33 -23.98
CA LYS A 80 38.28 2.12 -24.95
C LYS A 80 37.43 2.53 -26.15
N ASP A 81 36.59 1.63 -26.63
CA ASP A 81 35.85 1.81 -27.89
C ASP A 81 34.49 2.51 -27.69
N ARG A 82 34.00 2.57 -26.44
CA ARG A 82 32.69 3.14 -26.13
C ARG A 82 32.75 4.66 -25.93
N LYS A 83 31.98 5.38 -26.76
CA LYS A 83 31.72 6.82 -26.57
C LYS A 83 30.68 7.07 -25.46
N PRO A 84 30.77 8.21 -24.74
CA PRO A 84 29.74 8.63 -23.79
C PRO A 84 28.35 8.71 -24.43
N ILE A 85 27.33 8.28 -23.70
CA ILE A 85 25.93 8.41 -24.07
C ILE A 85 25.48 9.81 -23.62
N ILE A 86 25.22 10.69 -24.59
CA ILE A 86 24.59 11.99 -24.33
C ILE A 86 23.11 11.72 -24.12
N ARG A 87 22.63 11.90 -22.89
CA ARG A 87 21.19 11.86 -22.60
C ARG A 87 20.57 13.20 -23.01
N PRO A 88 19.37 13.22 -23.60
CA PRO A 88 18.66 14.47 -23.80
C PRO A 88 18.43 15.16 -22.45
N GLU A 89 18.43 16.49 -22.43
CA GLU A 89 17.90 17.24 -21.30
C GLU A 89 16.40 16.96 -21.21
N ASN A 90 15.96 16.55 -20.03
CA ASN A 90 14.54 16.34 -19.77
C ASN A 90 13.91 17.71 -19.45
N ASP A 91 12.83 18.03 -20.14
CA ASP A 91 12.00 19.18 -19.84
C ASP A 91 11.00 18.83 -18.73
N TYR A 92 11.25 19.33 -17.52
CA TYR A 92 10.40 19.18 -16.35
C TYR A 92 9.47 20.39 -16.12
N THR A 93 9.32 21.28 -17.10
CA THR A 93 8.35 22.38 -16.99
C THR A 93 6.95 21.83 -16.78
N ILE A 94 6.12 22.60 -16.08
CA ILE A 94 4.72 22.26 -15.83
C ILE A 94 4.00 22.00 -17.17
N ASP A 95 4.23 22.85 -18.17
CA ASP A 95 3.65 22.69 -19.51
C ASP A 95 4.05 21.37 -20.20
N SER A 96 5.32 20.95 -20.08
CA SER A 96 5.80 19.68 -20.62
C SER A 96 5.15 18.50 -19.91
N LEU A 97 5.11 18.55 -18.57
CA LEU A 97 4.46 17.51 -17.76
C LEU A 97 2.96 17.42 -18.06
N ASP A 98 2.28 18.56 -18.15
CA ASP A 98 0.86 18.63 -18.45
C ASP A 98 0.54 18.06 -19.83
N LYS A 99 1.39 18.33 -20.84
CA LYS A 99 1.28 17.68 -22.16
C LYS A 99 1.52 16.17 -22.10
N ILE A 100 2.53 15.70 -21.36
CA ILE A 100 2.86 14.27 -21.23
C ILE A 100 1.72 13.51 -20.54
N PHE A 101 1.19 14.07 -19.47
CA PHE A 101 0.13 13.45 -18.67
C PHE A 101 -1.28 13.82 -19.16
N ASN A 102 -1.38 14.61 -20.22
CA ASN A 102 -2.63 15.12 -20.77
C ASN A 102 -3.52 15.77 -19.68
N VAL A 103 -2.89 16.58 -18.82
CA VAL A 103 -3.54 17.30 -17.72
C VAL A 103 -3.96 18.67 -18.23
N ASP A 104 -5.26 18.94 -18.16
CA ASP A 104 -5.80 20.28 -18.33
C ASP A 104 -5.94 20.94 -16.95
N ARG A 105 -5.11 21.95 -16.67
CA ARG A 105 -5.15 22.73 -15.42
C ARG A 105 -6.06 23.95 -15.49
N SER A 106 -6.77 24.15 -16.61
CA SER A 106 -7.73 25.25 -16.75
C SER A 106 -9.08 24.99 -16.08
N GLY A 107 -9.32 23.77 -15.60
CA GLY A 107 -10.46 23.45 -14.74
C GLY A 107 -10.23 23.88 -13.30
N ASP A 108 -11.32 24.22 -12.60
CA ASP A 108 -11.32 24.42 -11.15
C ASP A 108 -10.58 23.27 -10.45
N SER A 109 -9.86 23.60 -9.37
CA SER A 109 -9.28 22.60 -8.47
C SER A 109 -10.28 21.47 -8.25
N ALA A 110 -9.88 20.22 -8.51
CA ALA A 110 -10.70 19.06 -8.17
C ALA A 110 -10.98 18.94 -6.66
N TYR A 111 -10.31 19.77 -5.85
CA TYR A 111 -10.61 19.95 -4.43
C TYR A 111 -11.59 21.10 -4.24
N CYS A 112 -12.64 20.82 -3.46
CA CYS A 112 -13.64 21.79 -3.06
C CYS A 112 -13.01 22.88 -2.19
N GLU A 113 -13.55 24.09 -2.24
CA GLU A 113 -13.31 25.07 -1.19
C GLU A 113 -13.74 24.50 0.17
N SER A 114 -13.00 24.84 1.23
CA SER A 114 -13.27 24.32 2.58
C SER A 114 -14.71 24.62 2.99
N THR A 115 -15.45 23.57 3.34
CA THR A 115 -16.82 23.65 3.86
C THR A 115 -16.84 23.86 5.38
N GLY A 116 -15.67 23.98 6.02
CA GLY A 116 -15.53 24.07 7.48
C GLY A 116 -15.74 22.74 8.20
N MET A 117 -15.62 21.61 7.50
CA MET A 117 -15.73 20.28 8.08
C MET A 117 -14.50 19.96 8.93
N GLU A 118 -14.73 19.64 10.21
CA GLU A 118 -13.70 19.08 11.08
C GLU A 118 -13.19 17.74 10.53
N PRO A 119 -11.88 17.44 10.60
CA PRO A 119 -11.33 16.19 10.11
C PRO A 119 -12.00 14.99 10.80
N VAL A 120 -12.49 14.04 10.00
CA VAL A 120 -13.10 12.81 10.52
C VAL A 120 -12.14 11.64 10.34
N THR A 121 -11.88 10.91 11.42
CA THR A 121 -11.02 9.72 11.42
C THR A 121 -11.86 8.44 11.48
N ILE A 122 -11.63 7.57 10.51
CA ILE A 122 -12.33 6.27 10.38
C ILE A 122 -11.29 5.18 10.45
N LYS A 123 -11.55 4.12 11.21
CA LYS A 123 -10.72 2.91 11.21
C LYS A 123 -11.55 1.70 10.84
N VAL A 124 -11.15 0.98 9.80
CA VAL A 124 -11.73 -0.32 9.46
C VAL A 124 -10.77 -1.40 9.94
N THR A 125 -11.28 -2.42 10.63
CA THR A 125 -10.44 -3.44 11.27
C THR A 125 -11.02 -4.84 11.15
N GLY A 126 -10.15 -5.84 11.04
CA GLY A 126 -10.56 -7.23 10.88
C GLY A 126 -9.39 -8.17 10.60
N PHE A 127 -9.68 -9.31 9.97
CA PHE A 127 -8.70 -10.25 9.45
C PHE A 127 -8.53 -10.08 7.94
N GLY A 128 -7.33 -10.40 7.46
CA GLY A 128 -7.07 -10.51 6.02
C GLY A 128 -8.09 -11.43 5.35
N GLY A 129 -8.76 -10.93 4.31
CA GLY A 129 -9.82 -11.65 3.58
C GLY A 129 -11.25 -11.22 3.91
N GLN A 130 -11.47 -10.47 5.00
CA GLN A 130 -12.80 -9.94 5.34
C GLN A 130 -13.17 -8.64 4.58
N GLY A 131 -12.28 -8.15 3.72
CA GLY A 131 -12.52 -6.92 2.96
C GLY A 131 -12.22 -5.62 3.72
N VAL A 132 -11.35 -5.65 4.74
CA VAL A 132 -10.90 -4.48 5.49
C VAL A 132 -10.33 -3.40 4.57
N LEU A 133 -9.32 -3.76 3.77
CA LEU A 133 -8.63 -2.81 2.88
C LEU A 133 -9.57 -2.28 1.79
N SER A 134 -10.39 -3.15 1.20
CA SER A 134 -11.37 -2.74 0.18
C SER A 134 -12.44 -1.82 0.75
N ALA A 135 -12.88 -2.05 1.99
CA ALA A 135 -13.85 -1.17 2.63
C ALA A 135 -13.26 0.21 2.89
N GLY A 136 -12.05 0.29 3.46
CA GLY A 136 -11.36 1.56 3.65
C GLY A 136 -11.08 2.31 2.35
N LEU A 137 -10.70 1.58 1.29
CA LEU A 137 -10.44 2.18 -0.02
C LEU A 137 -11.74 2.67 -0.69
N THR A 138 -12.87 1.99 -0.48
CA THR A 138 -14.18 2.45 -0.94
C THR A 138 -14.57 3.77 -0.26
N ILE A 139 -14.39 3.88 1.06
CA ILE A 139 -14.65 5.12 1.80
C ILE A 139 -13.72 6.24 1.34
N ALA A 140 -12.42 5.95 1.17
CA ALA A 140 -11.45 6.92 0.68
C ALA A 140 -11.80 7.41 -0.73
N GLN A 141 -12.19 6.51 -1.63
CA GLN A 141 -12.59 6.87 -2.99
C GLN A 141 -13.88 7.71 -3.01
N ALA A 142 -14.83 7.44 -2.10
CA ALA A 142 -16.03 8.25 -1.96
C ALA A 142 -15.66 9.69 -1.55
N ALA A 143 -14.76 9.85 -0.57
CA ALA A 143 -14.28 11.17 -0.16
C ALA A 143 -13.51 11.89 -1.27
N CYS A 144 -12.67 11.17 -2.04
CA CYS A 144 -12.00 11.74 -3.21
C CYS A 144 -12.99 12.23 -4.27
N SER A 145 -14.12 11.53 -4.47
CA SER A 145 -15.14 11.94 -5.45
C SER A 145 -15.90 13.20 -5.04
N GLU A 146 -15.86 13.57 -3.76
CA GLU A 146 -16.36 14.85 -3.25
C GLU A 146 -15.27 15.93 -3.15
N GLY A 147 -14.10 15.71 -3.78
CA GLY A 147 -13.00 16.67 -3.75
C GLY A 147 -12.44 16.93 -2.35
N LYS A 148 -12.60 15.99 -1.40
CA LYS A 148 -12.04 16.12 -0.05
C LYS A 148 -10.55 15.73 -0.06
N HIS A 149 -9.80 16.23 0.92
CA HIS A 149 -8.49 15.68 1.23
C HIS A 149 -8.66 14.34 1.95
N VAL A 150 -7.95 13.33 1.46
CA VAL A 150 -8.07 11.96 1.96
C VAL A 150 -6.71 11.33 2.17
N SER A 151 -6.52 10.72 3.33
CA SER A 151 -5.41 9.81 3.58
C SER A 151 -5.97 8.41 3.83
N TRP A 152 -5.39 7.42 3.16
CA TRP A 152 -5.70 6.00 3.38
C TRP A 152 -4.41 5.27 3.77
N TYR A 153 -4.37 4.74 4.99
CA TYR A 153 -3.18 4.13 5.56
C TYR A 153 -3.47 2.69 6.00
N PRO A 154 -3.03 1.68 5.21
CA PRO A 154 -3.22 0.28 5.56
C PRO A 154 -2.13 -0.21 6.54
N SER A 155 -2.53 -1.09 7.45
CA SER A 155 -1.63 -1.83 8.33
C SER A 155 -2.04 -3.31 8.33
N TYR A 156 -1.12 -4.19 7.94
CA TYR A 156 -1.32 -5.62 7.94
C TYR A 156 -0.03 -6.32 8.36
N GLY A 157 -0.16 -7.43 9.08
CA GLY A 157 0.98 -8.25 9.48
C GLY A 157 1.60 -9.02 8.31
N PRO A 158 2.80 -9.59 8.50
CA PRO A 158 3.50 -10.39 7.47
C PRO A 158 2.79 -11.72 7.16
N GLU A 159 1.74 -12.09 7.91
CA GLU A 159 0.99 -13.33 7.72
C GLU A 159 0.19 -13.28 6.42
N GLN A 160 0.46 -14.20 5.49
CA GLN A 160 -0.12 -14.18 4.14
C GLN A 160 -1.66 -14.35 4.09
N ARG A 161 -2.30 -14.87 5.15
CA ARG A 161 -3.77 -14.98 5.31
C ARG A 161 -4.17 -15.02 6.78
N GLY A 162 -5.33 -14.45 7.11
CA GLY A 162 -5.93 -14.52 8.44
C GLY A 162 -5.27 -13.65 9.52
N GLY A 163 -4.14 -13.00 9.20
CA GLY A 163 -3.51 -12.03 10.09
C GLY A 163 -4.39 -10.81 10.34
N SER A 164 -4.12 -10.09 11.43
CA SER A 164 -4.80 -8.83 11.73
C SER A 164 -4.52 -7.80 10.63
N SER A 165 -5.58 -7.18 10.14
CA SER A 165 -5.55 -6.11 9.16
C SER A 165 -6.41 -4.96 9.64
N ASN A 166 -5.91 -3.74 9.51
CA ASN A 166 -6.67 -2.53 9.71
C ASN A 166 -6.28 -1.49 8.65
N CYS A 167 -7.12 -0.51 8.44
CA CYS A 167 -6.77 0.68 7.69
C CYS A 167 -7.38 1.91 8.35
N SER A 168 -6.60 2.98 8.38
CA SER A 168 -7.02 4.29 8.85
C SER A 168 -7.37 5.15 7.66
N ILE A 169 -8.48 5.88 7.75
CA ILE A 169 -8.94 6.85 6.78
C ILE A 169 -9.10 8.18 7.51
N VAL A 170 -8.52 9.24 6.95
CA VAL A 170 -8.75 10.61 7.41
C VAL A 170 -9.38 11.37 6.26
N ILE A 171 -10.53 12.00 6.52
CA ILE A 171 -11.26 12.84 5.56
C ILE A 171 -11.26 14.26 6.11
N SER A 172 -10.85 15.23 5.30
CA SER A 172 -10.77 16.63 5.70
C SER A 172 -11.03 17.58 4.54
N ASP A 173 -11.49 18.79 4.87
CA ASP A 173 -11.53 19.92 3.95
C ASP A 173 -10.17 20.60 3.74
N GLU A 174 -9.18 20.25 4.56
CA GLU A 174 -7.84 20.82 4.52
C GLU A 174 -6.77 19.73 4.36
N THR A 175 -5.53 20.15 4.10
CA THR A 175 -4.40 19.22 3.96
C THR A 175 -4.19 18.39 5.22
N ILE A 176 -4.11 17.07 5.05
CA ILE A 176 -3.92 16.14 6.16
C ILE A 176 -2.45 16.11 6.58
N GLY A 177 -2.17 16.47 7.84
CA GLY A 177 -0.81 16.49 8.39
C GLY A 177 -0.26 15.13 8.80
N THR A 178 -1.13 14.15 9.11
CA THR A 178 -0.72 12.79 9.48
C THR A 178 -1.72 11.72 9.01
N PRO A 179 -1.24 10.58 8.47
CA PRO A 179 -2.08 9.45 8.13
C PRO A 179 -2.40 8.54 9.33
N VAL A 180 -1.74 8.76 10.47
CA VAL A 180 -1.87 7.92 11.67
C VAL A 180 -3.09 8.38 12.46
N VAL A 181 -3.96 7.41 12.80
CA VAL A 181 -5.17 7.63 13.61
C VAL A 181 -5.00 6.94 14.95
N GLU A 182 -4.81 7.75 15.98
CA GLU A 182 -4.80 7.34 17.39
C GLU A 182 -6.21 7.47 17.98
N ASP A 183 -6.83 8.64 17.82
CA ASP A 183 -8.22 8.88 18.25
C ASP A 183 -9.22 8.64 17.11
N ILE A 184 -10.13 7.69 17.30
CA ILE A 184 -11.06 7.23 16.26
C ILE A 184 -12.45 7.86 16.43
N ASP A 185 -12.94 8.58 15.41
CA ASP A 185 -14.34 9.05 15.38
C ASP A 185 -15.31 7.92 15.03
N ILE A 186 -14.93 7.08 14.05
CA ILE A 186 -15.75 5.96 13.57
C ILE A 186 -14.93 4.68 13.44
N LEU A 187 -15.29 3.64 14.18
CA LEU A 187 -14.70 2.31 14.08
C LEU A 187 -15.65 1.35 13.36
N ILE A 188 -15.19 0.74 12.26
CA ILE A 188 -15.87 -0.38 11.61
C ILE A 188 -15.09 -1.66 11.90
N ALA A 189 -15.67 -2.58 12.66
CA ALA A 189 -15.02 -3.82 13.05
C ALA A 189 -15.67 -5.05 12.42
N LEU A 190 -14.86 -5.92 11.82
CA LEU A 190 -15.30 -7.14 11.13
C LEU A 190 -15.09 -8.42 11.94
N ASN A 191 -14.46 -8.34 13.12
CA ASN A 191 -14.30 -9.47 14.03
C ASN A 191 -14.15 -9.00 15.49
N LYS A 192 -14.30 -9.94 16.43
CA LYS A 192 -14.24 -9.68 17.87
C LYS A 192 -12.85 -9.20 18.36
N PRO A 193 -11.74 -9.89 18.06
CA PRO A 193 -10.44 -9.46 18.60
C PRO A 193 -10.01 -8.06 18.14
N SER A 194 -10.35 -7.70 16.91
CA SER A 194 -10.11 -6.37 16.36
C SER A 194 -11.03 -5.32 16.96
N LEU A 195 -12.31 -5.65 17.19
CA LEU A 195 -13.24 -4.77 17.89
C LEU A 195 -12.72 -4.42 19.29
N GLU A 196 -12.43 -5.43 20.12
CA GLU A 196 -11.94 -5.25 21.49
C GLU A 196 -10.62 -4.47 21.52
N LYS A 197 -9.72 -4.73 20.57
CA LYS A 197 -8.43 -4.04 20.46
C LYS A 197 -8.58 -2.54 20.25
N PHE A 198 -9.49 -2.11 19.38
CA PHE A 198 -9.59 -0.72 18.92
C PHE A 198 -10.77 0.05 19.53
N ALA A 199 -11.72 -0.60 20.21
CA ALA A 199 -12.85 0.07 20.83
C ALA A 199 -12.43 1.12 21.88
N LYS A 200 -11.35 0.86 22.61
CA LYS A 200 -10.76 1.80 23.60
C LYS A 200 -10.19 3.07 22.98
N ASP A 201 -9.79 3.01 21.71
CA ASP A 201 -9.18 4.12 20.95
C ASP A 201 -10.27 5.01 20.31
N VAL A 202 -11.55 4.64 20.45
CA VAL A 202 -12.69 5.46 20.00
C VAL A 202 -12.90 6.64 20.95
N LYS A 203 -13.15 7.82 20.39
CA LYS A 203 -13.39 9.07 21.14
C LYS A 203 -14.72 9.02 21.90
N GLU A 204 -14.87 9.89 22.89
CA GLU A 204 -16.16 10.20 23.50
C GLU A 204 -17.16 10.64 22.40
N ASN A 205 -18.39 10.13 22.45
CA ASN A 205 -19.43 10.32 21.42
C ASN A 205 -19.08 9.77 20.02
N GLY A 206 -17.97 9.04 19.89
CA GLY A 206 -17.62 8.30 18.68
C GLY A 206 -18.61 7.18 18.37
N THR A 207 -18.46 6.56 17.20
CA THR A 207 -19.37 5.50 16.73
C THR A 207 -18.62 4.20 16.44
N ILE A 208 -19.14 3.08 16.93
CA ILE A 208 -18.66 1.75 16.59
C ILE A 208 -19.76 1.03 15.78
N ILE A 209 -19.40 0.55 14.59
CA ILE A 209 -20.28 -0.19 13.69
C ILE A 209 -19.68 -1.58 13.48
N TYR A 210 -20.44 -2.63 13.78
CA TYR A 210 -19.94 -4.00 13.62
C TYR A 210 -21.06 -5.03 13.46
N ASP A 211 -20.70 -6.24 13.05
CA ASP A 211 -21.68 -7.32 12.85
C ASP A 211 -22.26 -7.85 14.17
N SER A 212 -23.58 -8.00 14.25
CA SER A 212 -24.29 -8.44 15.46
C SER A 212 -23.84 -9.83 15.95
N ARG A 213 -23.34 -10.72 15.08
CA ARG A 213 -22.84 -12.05 15.46
C ARG A 213 -21.52 -11.99 16.24
N ILE A 214 -20.84 -10.84 16.28
CA ILE A 214 -19.59 -10.64 17.06
C ILE A 214 -19.87 -10.64 18.58
N GLY A 215 -21.08 -10.27 18.99
CA GLY A 215 -21.49 -10.18 20.40
C GLY A 215 -21.28 -8.79 21.01
N ASP A 216 -21.27 -8.71 22.34
CA ASP A 216 -21.08 -7.46 23.08
C ASP A 216 -19.62 -7.02 23.15
N VAL A 217 -19.40 -5.71 23.25
CA VAL A 217 -18.11 -5.08 23.54
C VAL A 217 -18.28 -4.18 24.75
N GLU A 218 -17.36 -4.27 25.70
CA GLU A 218 -17.31 -3.38 26.85
C GLU A 218 -16.51 -2.12 26.48
N VAL A 219 -17.08 -0.95 26.78
CA VAL A 219 -16.44 0.35 26.56
C VAL A 219 -16.64 1.23 27.79
N ASP A 220 -15.57 1.91 28.20
CA ASP A 220 -15.57 2.77 29.41
C ASP A 220 -15.99 4.22 29.12
N LYS A 221 -16.39 4.54 27.88
CA LYS A 221 -16.73 5.89 27.39
C LYS A 221 -18.15 5.91 26.83
N ASN A 222 -18.77 7.09 26.77
CA ASN A 222 -20.06 7.24 26.09
C ASN A 222 -19.89 7.12 24.57
N ILE A 223 -20.08 5.91 24.03
CA ILE A 223 -19.87 5.59 22.61
C ILE A 223 -21.19 5.11 22.00
N ASN A 224 -21.50 5.58 20.79
CA ASN A 224 -22.65 5.09 20.03
C ASN A 224 -22.31 3.73 19.39
N ILE A 225 -22.91 2.66 19.89
CA ILE A 225 -22.69 1.30 19.39
C ILE A 225 -23.83 0.87 18.48
N ILE A 226 -23.51 0.52 17.23
CA ILE A 226 -24.45 0.08 16.22
C ILE A 226 -24.12 -1.37 15.82
N LYS A 227 -24.95 -2.31 16.28
CA LYS A 227 -24.84 -3.74 15.96
C LYS A 227 -25.71 -4.07 14.77
N VAL A 228 -25.10 -4.43 13.65
CA VAL A 228 -25.78 -4.61 12.37
C VAL A 228 -25.78 -6.09 12.02
N PRO A 229 -26.88 -6.72 11.58
CA PRO A 229 -26.86 -8.08 11.05
C PRO A 229 -26.26 -8.11 9.64
N SER A 230 -25.02 -7.62 9.48
CA SER A 230 -24.38 -7.33 8.20
C SER A 230 -24.12 -8.59 7.36
N ILE A 231 -23.79 -9.71 8.00
CA ILE A 231 -23.63 -11.00 7.33
C ILE A 231 -24.99 -11.50 6.83
N GLU A 232 -26.06 -11.37 7.63
CA GLU A 232 -27.42 -11.78 7.21
C GLU A 232 -27.95 -10.90 6.08
N ILE A 233 -27.68 -9.59 6.13
CA ILE A 233 -27.99 -8.69 5.03
C ILE A 233 -27.28 -9.16 3.76
N ALA A 234 -25.98 -9.45 3.82
CA ALA A 234 -25.21 -9.92 2.67
C ALA A 234 -25.64 -11.32 2.17
N GLU A 235 -26.04 -12.22 3.07
CA GLU A 235 -26.59 -13.55 2.76
C GLU A 235 -27.84 -13.46 1.88
N LYS A 236 -28.73 -12.49 2.12
CA LYS A 236 -29.95 -12.27 1.31
C LYS A 236 -29.67 -11.96 -0.16
N PHE A 237 -28.51 -11.38 -0.46
CA PHE A 237 -28.07 -11.05 -1.81
C PHE A 237 -27.11 -12.11 -2.39
N GLY A 238 -26.98 -13.27 -1.73
CA GLY A 238 -26.25 -14.43 -2.23
C GLY A 238 -24.72 -14.32 -2.13
N ASN A 239 -24.19 -13.32 -1.40
CA ASN A 239 -22.74 -13.16 -1.26
C ASN A 239 -22.33 -12.66 0.13
N THR A 240 -22.00 -13.58 1.02
CA THR A 240 -21.55 -13.24 2.39
C THR A 240 -20.26 -12.41 2.44
N ARG A 241 -19.48 -12.38 1.34
CA ARG A 241 -18.24 -11.58 1.25
C ARG A 241 -18.49 -10.08 1.13
N THR A 242 -19.74 -9.65 0.95
CA THR A 242 -20.13 -8.22 0.91
C THR A 242 -20.66 -7.71 2.25
N ALA A 243 -20.47 -8.45 3.36
CA ALA A 243 -20.87 -7.99 4.69
C ALA A 243 -20.23 -6.64 5.07
N ASN A 244 -18.98 -6.42 4.69
CA ASN A 244 -18.31 -5.14 4.86
C ASN A 244 -19.03 -3.99 4.12
N THR A 245 -19.61 -4.26 2.95
CA THR A 245 -20.40 -3.30 2.17
C THR A 245 -21.72 -2.95 2.87
N ALA A 246 -22.35 -3.90 3.55
CA ALA A 246 -23.54 -3.61 4.37
C ALA A 246 -23.19 -2.63 5.52
N LEU A 247 -22.03 -2.81 6.16
CA LEU A 247 -21.55 -1.88 7.19
C LEU A 247 -21.20 -0.49 6.64
N ILE A 248 -20.68 -0.40 5.40
CA ILE A 248 -20.52 0.89 4.70
C ILE A 248 -21.88 1.53 4.42
N GLY A 249 -22.90 0.73 4.08
CA GLY A 249 -24.28 1.22 3.91
C GLY A 249 -24.84 1.86 5.17
N VAL A 250 -24.52 1.28 6.33
CA VAL A 250 -24.85 1.86 7.64
C VAL A 250 -24.12 3.18 7.84
N LEU A 251 -22.79 3.23 7.59
CA LEU A 251 -22.02 4.48 7.64
C LEU A 251 -22.62 5.57 6.74
N MET A 252 -23.01 5.19 5.53
CA MET A 252 -23.63 6.07 4.53
C MET A 252 -24.93 6.69 5.05
N GLU A 253 -25.81 5.90 5.67
CA GLU A 253 -27.09 6.41 6.17
C GLU A 253 -26.95 7.29 7.41
N LEU A 254 -25.91 7.07 8.23
CA LEU A 254 -25.63 7.95 9.37
C LEU A 254 -25.32 9.40 8.96
N LYS A 255 -24.96 9.64 7.69
CA LYS A 255 -24.68 10.97 7.11
C LYS A 255 -23.69 11.80 7.94
N LYS A 256 -22.75 11.12 8.59
CA LYS A 256 -21.72 11.74 9.44
C LYS A 256 -20.47 12.18 8.68
N THR A 257 -20.33 11.77 7.41
CA THR A 257 -19.05 11.88 6.70
C THR A 257 -19.22 12.38 5.28
N LEU A 258 -19.91 11.64 4.42
CA LEU A 258 -20.03 11.92 2.99
C LEU A 258 -21.48 11.80 2.52
N ALA A 259 -21.77 12.34 1.34
CA ALA A 259 -23.04 12.17 0.65
C ALA A 259 -23.26 10.70 0.21
N PRO A 260 -24.50 10.18 0.24
CA PRO A 260 -24.80 8.81 -0.17
C PRO A 260 -24.34 8.44 -1.58
N GLU A 261 -24.49 9.37 -2.52
CA GLU A 261 -24.14 9.19 -3.93
C GLU A 261 -22.64 8.87 -4.12
N SER A 262 -21.79 9.42 -3.25
CA SER A 262 -20.34 9.25 -3.29
C SER A 262 -19.93 7.82 -2.97
N TYR A 263 -20.62 7.14 -2.06
CA TYR A 263 -20.38 5.72 -1.78
C TYR A 263 -20.80 4.83 -2.95
N GLU A 264 -21.93 5.11 -3.58
CA GLU A 264 -22.38 4.37 -4.77
C GLU A 264 -21.38 4.53 -5.92
N ASN A 265 -20.91 5.76 -6.16
CA ASN A 265 -19.91 6.06 -7.18
C ASN A 265 -18.56 5.40 -6.87
N ALA A 266 -18.15 5.39 -5.60
CA ALA A 266 -16.93 4.70 -5.17
C ALA A 266 -17.00 3.19 -5.44
N ILE A 267 -18.12 2.52 -5.15
CA ILE A 267 -18.29 1.09 -5.45
C ILE A 267 -18.21 0.84 -6.95
N LYS A 268 -18.92 1.66 -7.76
CA LYS A 268 -18.87 1.55 -9.23
C LYS A 268 -17.45 1.68 -9.76
N HIS A 269 -16.68 2.64 -9.24
CA HIS A 269 -15.29 2.85 -9.62
C HIS A 269 -14.38 1.68 -9.19
N MET A 270 -14.47 1.27 -7.92
CA MET A 270 -13.66 0.19 -7.33
C MET A 270 -13.83 -1.15 -8.06
N PHE A 271 -15.04 -1.42 -8.57
CA PHE A 271 -15.38 -2.67 -9.23
C PHE A 271 -15.69 -2.49 -10.73
N ALA A 272 -15.22 -1.42 -11.36
CA ALA A 272 -15.50 -1.11 -12.78
C ALA A 272 -15.15 -2.28 -13.74
N SER A 273 -14.11 -3.06 -13.41
CA SER A 273 -13.71 -4.26 -14.17
C SER A 273 -14.60 -5.50 -13.94
N LYS A 274 -15.55 -5.45 -13.00
CA LYS A 274 -16.41 -6.56 -12.57
C LYS A 274 -17.88 -6.12 -12.43
N PRO A 275 -18.60 -5.85 -13.53
CA PRO A 275 -19.97 -5.31 -13.49
C PRO A 275 -20.95 -6.09 -12.60
N LYS A 276 -20.94 -7.43 -12.68
CA LYS A 276 -21.79 -8.30 -11.85
C LYS A 276 -21.57 -8.15 -10.33
N VAL A 277 -20.38 -7.70 -9.93
CA VAL A 277 -20.05 -7.47 -8.51
C VAL A 277 -20.55 -6.09 -8.07
N ILE A 278 -20.62 -5.11 -8.98
CA ILE A 278 -21.13 -3.77 -8.70
C ILE A 278 -22.59 -3.86 -8.22
N ASP A 279 -23.47 -4.46 -9.02
CA ASP A 279 -24.91 -4.49 -8.74
C ASP A 279 -25.19 -5.09 -7.35
N VAL A 280 -24.59 -6.25 -7.05
CA VAL A 280 -24.71 -6.90 -5.74
C VAL A 280 -24.19 -6.01 -4.60
N ASN A 281 -23.07 -5.31 -4.79
CA ASN A 281 -22.54 -4.43 -3.74
C ASN A 281 -23.41 -3.18 -3.55
N ILE A 282 -23.99 -2.63 -4.61
CA ILE A 282 -24.91 -1.49 -4.52
C ILE A 282 -26.20 -1.91 -3.79
N ASP A 283 -26.75 -3.09 -4.11
CA ASP A 283 -27.95 -3.60 -3.44
C ASP A 283 -27.69 -3.85 -1.95
N VAL A 284 -26.53 -4.45 -1.61
CA VAL A 284 -26.13 -4.69 -0.22
C VAL A 284 -25.84 -3.39 0.53
N LEU A 285 -25.22 -2.39 -0.12
CA LEU A 285 -25.01 -1.05 0.44
C LEU A 285 -26.36 -0.42 0.81
N LYS A 286 -27.32 -0.44 -0.13
CA LYS A 286 -28.66 0.12 0.08
C LYS A 286 -29.43 -0.63 1.16
N ALA A 287 -29.30 -1.95 1.24
CA ALA A 287 -29.91 -2.74 2.30
C ALA A 287 -29.33 -2.43 3.68
N GLY A 288 -28.02 -2.21 3.79
CA GLY A 288 -27.37 -1.74 5.02
C GLY A 288 -27.89 -0.38 5.45
N ALA A 289 -28.01 0.57 4.52
CA ALA A 289 -28.59 1.89 4.78
C ALA A 289 -30.07 1.82 5.20
N GLN A 290 -30.86 1.01 4.52
CA GLN A 290 -32.28 0.83 4.85
C GLN A 290 -32.47 0.24 6.24
N TRP A 291 -31.61 -0.72 6.63
CA TRP A 291 -31.67 -1.31 7.97
C TRP A 291 -31.53 -0.25 9.07
N VAL A 292 -30.68 0.77 8.88
CA VAL A 292 -30.57 1.90 9.83
C VAL A 292 -31.90 2.65 9.94
N LYS A 293 -32.52 3.02 8.81
CA LYS A 293 -33.81 3.74 8.81
C LYS A 293 -34.92 2.99 9.53
N ASP A 294 -34.92 1.66 9.41
CA ASP A 294 -35.94 0.81 10.01
C ASP A 294 -35.72 0.60 11.53
N ASN A 295 -34.54 0.93 12.05
CA ASN A 295 -34.13 0.65 13.44
C ASN A 295 -33.58 1.91 14.18
N SER A 296 -33.79 3.11 13.62
CA SER A 296 -33.41 4.40 14.22
C SER A 296 -34.58 5.11 14.89
#